data_AF-A0A511V850-F1
#
_entry.id   AF-A0A511V850-F1
#
_cell.length_a   1.000
_cell.length_b   1.000
_cell.length_c   1.000
_cell.angle_alpha   90.00
_cell.angle_beta   90.00
_cell.angle_gamma   90.00
#
_symmetry.space_group_name_H-M   'P 1'
#
loop_
_entity.id
_entity.type
_entity.pdbx_description
1 polymer ?
#
loop_
_entity_poly.entity_id
_entity_poly.type
_entity_poly.pdbx_seq_one_letter_code
_entity_poly.pdbx_strand_id
1 'polypeptide(L)'
;MGATDTSTAISNLLLITGNYGRPGTGAYPLRGHNNVQGACDFGTMPAWFPGYEPIQDDKVRARYEQAWGVSLPKEPGYDKHQMVEGIHMGANWNYTHPSEIMAEAARLAPVFAGVSYERLEGWNSLMWPVAPDGKDTPLLYTDTFAFPDGKAKLFPVNRTPPFKPGKEYDLRLNNGRIPEHFHEGNMTYRSEGIRHKVPSVWLEISPELAQERNIKDGALVRLTSPYGQVEVPVLITDRVKGNELYLPMNTRKDNEAVNRLTSSYHDIVTHTPNFKEMDVQLEILEPEGEIPLPRQNHRFGNRVPQVGVKVEEKWSRPGYVPVADTVTKKEGAYGKGNFRD
;
A
#
# COMPACT_ATOMS: atom_id res chain seq x y z
N MET A 1 -5.19 9.37 -14.66
CA MET A 1 -4.99 10.73 -14.05
C MET A 1 -6.31 11.16 -13.40
N GLY A 2 -6.34 11.65 -12.14
CA GLY A 2 -7.61 12.04 -11.47
C GLY A 2 -8.01 11.15 -10.28
N ALA A 3 -7.05 10.52 -9.62
CA ALA A 3 -7.33 9.67 -8.46
C ALA A 3 -7.74 10.50 -7.23
N THR A 4 -7.19 11.71 -7.08
CA THR A 4 -7.59 12.66 -6.03
C THR A 4 -9.04 13.10 -6.23
N ASP A 5 -9.45 13.40 -7.46
CA ASP A 5 -10.84 13.75 -7.79
C ASP A 5 -11.78 12.57 -7.55
N THR A 6 -11.37 11.35 -7.88
CA THR A 6 -12.15 10.14 -7.60
C THR A 6 -12.35 9.93 -6.09
N SER A 7 -11.30 10.12 -5.29
CA SER A 7 -11.38 10.02 -3.82
C SER A 7 -12.29 11.10 -3.24
N THR A 8 -12.21 12.32 -3.79
CA THR A 8 -13.06 13.45 -3.41
C THR A 8 -14.52 13.19 -3.78
N ALA A 9 -14.79 12.60 -4.95
CA ALA A 9 -16.14 12.22 -5.37
C ALA A 9 -16.77 11.18 -4.42
N ILE A 10 -16.00 10.18 -3.99
CA ILE A 10 -16.44 9.18 -3.00
C ILE A 10 -16.77 9.85 -1.66
N SER A 11 -15.90 10.76 -1.20
CA SER A 11 -16.13 11.54 0.03
C SER A 11 -17.42 12.38 -0.07
N ASN A 12 -17.63 13.09 -1.18
CA ASN A 12 -18.87 13.85 -1.41
C ASN A 12 -20.11 12.96 -1.35
N LEU A 13 -20.07 11.78 -1.97
CA LEU A 13 -21.18 10.83 -1.93
C LEU A 13 -21.50 10.39 -0.50
N LEU A 14 -20.47 10.09 0.29
CA LEU A 14 -20.62 9.73 1.70
C LEU A 14 -21.20 10.87 2.54
N LEU A 15 -20.79 12.12 2.27
CA LEU A 15 -21.34 13.31 2.92
C LEU A 15 -22.83 13.50 2.59
N ILE A 16 -23.20 13.45 1.31
CA ILE A 16 -24.58 13.63 0.84
C ILE A 16 -25.50 12.54 1.41
N THR A 17 -24.97 11.33 1.60
CA THR A 17 -25.73 10.19 2.13
C THR A 17 -25.68 10.04 3.65
N GLY A 18 -25.01 10.94 4.38
CA GLY A 18 -24.90 10.87 5.85
C GLY A 18 -24.12 9.65 6.35
N ASN A 19 -23.13 9.19 5.58
CA ASN A 19 -22.30 8.02 5.87
C ASN A 19 -20.93 8.42 6.44
N TYR A 20 -20.93 9.27 7.46
CA TYR A 20 -19.77 9.66 8.28
C TYR A 20 -20.15 9.62 9.78
N GLY A 21 -19.14 9.50 10.65
CA GLY A 21 -19.31 9.70 12.10
C GLY A 21 -20.11 8.63 12.83
N ARG A 22 -20.41 7.49 12.17
CA ARG A 22 -21.16 6.38 12.77
C ARG A 22 -20.57 5.01 12.40
N PRO A 23 -20.65 4.00 13.30
CA PRO A 23 -20.16 2.65 13.01
C PRO A 23 -20.75 2.05 11.73
N GLY A 24 -19.93 1.31 10.98
CA GLY A 24 -20.34 0.69 9.72
C GLY A 24 -20.43 1.67 8.54
N THR A 25 -19.93 2.90 8.68
CA THR A 25 -19.93 3.92 7.61
C THR A 25 -18.58 4.62 7.51
N GLY A 26 -18.43 5.45 6.47
CA GLY A 26 -17.22 6.20 6.22
C GLY A 26 -16.43 5.67 5.03
N ALA A 27 -15.33 6.36 4.73
CA ALA A 27 -14.37 5.93 3.74
C ALA A 27 -13.25 5.11 4.41
N TYR A 28 -12.97 3.93 3.88
CA TYR A 28 -11.91 3.05 4.37
C TYR A 28 -10.85 2.84 3.29
N PRO A 29 -9.88 3.76 3.13
CA PRO A 29 -8.77 3.57 2.21
C PRO A 29 -7.90 2.43 2.73
N LEU A 30 -7.98 1.25 2.11
CA LEU A 30 -7.19 0.08 2.48
C LEU A 30 -5.70 0.35 2.22
N ARG A 31 -4.98 0.71 3.28
CA ARG A 31 -3.55 1.02 3.24
C ARG A 31 -2.74 -0.24 2.92
N GLY A 32 -1.65 -0.08 2.16
CA GLY A 32 -0.95 -1.19 1.53
C GLY A 32 0.22 -1.79 2.32
N HIS A 33 1.17 -0.97 2.79
CA HIS A 33 2.33 -1.44 3.56
C HIS A 33 2.02 -1.42 5.06
N ASN A 34 2.66 -2.30 5.83
CA ASN A 34 2.45 -2.47 7.26
C ASN A 34 2.51 -1.16 8.07
N ASN A 35 3.40 -0.24 7.71
CA ASN A 35 3.58 1.02 8.44
C ASN A 35 3.48 2.26 7.53
N VAL A 36 2.72 2.20 6.43
CA VAL A 36 2.53 3.39 5.58
C VAL A 36 1.79 4.50 6.32
N GLN A 37 0.83 4.12 7.17
CA GLN A 37 0.09 5.07 8.00
C GLN A 37 1.04 5.70 9.02
N GLY A 38 1.76 4.88 9.80
CA GLY A 38 2.74 5.36 10.78
C GLY A 38 3.86 6.21 10.17
N ALA A 39 4.37 5.88 8.99
CA ALA A 39 5.37 6.72 8.32
C ALA A 39 4.82 8.14 8.04
N CYS A 40 3.61 8.24 7.48
CA CYS A 40 2.95 9.53 7.27
C CYS A 40 2.67 10.24 8.61
N ASP A 41 2.19 9.50 9.60
CA ASP A 41 1.87 9.99 10.95
C ASP A 41 3.09 10.61 11.66
N PHE A 42 4.30 10.09 11.39
CA PHE A 42 5.56 10.61 11.93
C PHE A 42 6.22 11.66 11.02
N GLY A 43 5.48 12.21 10.05
CA GLY A 43 5.96 13.34 9.26
C GLY A 43 7.03 12.99 8.24
N THR A 44 7.05 11.76 7.68
CA THR A 44 7.96 11.43 6.56
C THR A 44 7.48 12.05 5.23
N MET A 45 6.96 13.27 5.29
CA MET A 45 6.43 14.06 4.18
C MET A 45 6.99 15.48 4.31
N PRO A 46 7.60 16.06 3.25
CA PRO A 46 8.38 17.29 3.38
C PRO A 46 7.66 18.51 3.98
N ALA A 47 6.33 18.54 3.92
CA ALA A 47 5.51 19.67 4.37
C ALA A 47 4.91 19.51 5.78
N TRP A 48 5.18 18.40 6.48
CA TRP A 48 4.48 18.03 7.70
C TRP A 48 5.42 17.55 8.80
N PHE A 49 5.26 18.09 10.01
CA PHE A 49 5.75 17.49 11.24
C PHE A 49 4.90 16.27 11.65
N PRO A 50 5.38 15.44 12.60
CA PRO A 50 4.57 14.38 13.19
C PRO A 50 3.17 14.87 13.62
N GLY A 51 2.16 14.04 13.43
CA GLY A 51 0.76 14.36 13.73
C GLY A 51 0.04 15.21 12.70
N TYR A 52 0.54 15.28 11.46
CA TYR A 52 -0.01 16.09 10.36
C TYR A 52 -0.01 17.60 10.64
N GLU A 53 1.02 18.09 11.33
CA GLU A 53 1.14 19.50 11.67
C GLU A 53 1.98 20.25 10.62
N PRO A 54 1.49 21.35 10.01
CA PRO A 54 2.17 21.99 8.89
C PRO A 54 3.42 22.75 9.34
N ILE A 55 4.51 22.64 8.59
CA ILE A 55 5.80 23.29 8.92
C ILE A 55 5.73 24.84 8.90
N GLN A 56 4.74 25.37 8.17
CA GLN A 56 4.51 26.81 8.03
C GLN A 56 3.83 27.42 9.26
N ASP A 57 3.22 26.63 10.14
CA ASP A 57 2.63 27.13 11.37
C ASP A 57 3.74 27.49 12.38
N ASP A 58 3.89 28.78 12.63
CA ASP A 58 4.92 29.32 13.53
C ASP A 58 4.80 28.76 14.96
N LYS A 59 3.58 28.47 15.46
CA LYS A 59 3.38 27.93 16.81
C LYS A 59 3.81 26.47 16.88
N VAL A 60 3.48 25.68 15.85
CA VAL A 60 3.91 24.29 15.71
C VAL A 60 5.44 24.27 15.66
N ARG A 61 6.04 25.00 14.73
CA ARG A 61 7.49 25.01 14.54
C ARG A 61 8.23 25.44 15.80
N ALA A 62 7.77 26.49 16.49
CA ALA A 62 8.38 26.94 17.74
C ALA A 62 8.40 25.84 18.83
N ARG A 63 7.36 24.99 18.91
CA ARG A 63 7.33 23.86 19.85
C ARG A 63 8.40 22.81 19.54
N TYR A 64 8.61 22.49 18.26
CA TYR A 64 9.66 21.57 17.83
C TYR A 64 11.06 22.18 18.00
N GLU A 65 11.25 23.46 17.63
CA GLU A 65 12.51 24.20 17.83
C GLU A 65 12.92 24.26 19.30
N GLN A 66 11.97 24.57 20.19
CA GLN A 66 12.19 24.58 21.64
C GLN A 66 12.59 23.19 22.17
N ALA A 67 11.95 22.13 21.68
CA ALA A 67 12.20 20.79 22.14
C ALA A 67 13.53 20.22 21.66
N TRP A 68 13.94 20.55 20.44
CA TRP A 68 15.17 20.07 19.82
C TRP A 68 16.37 21.01 20.01
N GLY A 69 16.15 22.25 20.47
CA GLY A 69 17.20 23.24 20.70
C GLY A 69 17.85 23.75 19.41
N VAL A 70 17.13 23.74 18.29
CA VAL A 70 17.60 24.15 16.95
C VAL A 70 16.59 25.08 16.29
N SER A 71 17.05 25.86 15.30
CA SER A 71 16.15 26.56 14.38
C SER A 71 15.77 25.63 13.22
N LEU A 72 14.50 25.63 12.83
CA LEU A 72 13.98 24.80 11.74
C LEU A 72 13.63 25.65 10.52
N PRO A 73 13.88 25.16 9.29
CA PRO A 73 13.52 25.89 8.09
C PRO A 73 11.99 26.03 7.97
N LYS A 74 11.55 27.09 7.30
CA LYS A 74 10.13 27.30 6.95
C LYS A 74 9.73 26.59 5.64
N GLU A 75 10.74 26.23 4.85
CA GLU A 75 10.58 25.56 3.57
C GLU A 75 10.66 24.03 3.73
N PRO A 76 10.04 23.26 2.80
CA PRO A 76 10.08 21.80 2.84
C PRO A 76 11.49 21.24 2.97
N GLY A 77 11.64 20.30 3.91
CA GLY A 77 12.91 19.66 4.23
C GLY A 77 13.24 18.44 3.35
N TYR A 78 14.21 17.66 3.82
CA TYR A 78 14.64 16.41 3.19
C TYR A 78 13.54 15.35 3.14
N ASP A 79 13.53 14.55 2.07
CA ASP A 79 12.74 13.32 2.02
C ASP A 79 13.39 12.20 2.85
N LYS A 80 12.67 11.08 3.03
CA LYS A 80 13.11 9.95 3.84
C LYS A 80 14.49 9.39 3.45
N HIS A 81 14.87 9.42 2.17
CA HIS A 81 16.16 8.90 1.71
C HIS A 81 17.28 9.85 2.15
N GLN A 82 17.06 11.14 1.94
CA GLN A 82 17.97 12.20 2.37
C GLN A 82 18.10 12.29 3.91
N MET A 83 17.02 12.02 4.66
CA MET A 83 17.06 11.96 6.12
C MET A 83 17.97 10.83 6.61
N VAL A 84 17.87 9.62 6.04
CA VAL A 84 18.75 8.48 6.42
C VAL A 84 20.21 8.82 6.14
N GLU A 85 20.50 9.43 4.99
CA GLU A 85 21.84 9.91 4.67
C GLU A 85 22.33 10.96 5.68
N GLY A 86 21.48 11.91 6.07
CA GLY A 86 21.79 12.93 7.07
C GLY A 86 22.05 12.37 8.47
N ILE A 87 21.38 11.27 8.86
CA ILE A 87 21.65 10.58 10.14
C ILE A 87 23.11 10.08 10.18
N HIS A 88 23.59 9.50 9.08
CA HIS A 88 24.96 9.03 8.96
C HIS A 88 26.01 10.15 8.96
N MET A 89 25.60 11.41 8.76
CA MET A 89 26.47 12.58 8.83
C MET A 89 26.72 13.10 10.26
N GLY A 90 26.23 12.39 11.28
CA GLY A 90 26.63 12.60 12.68
C GLY A 90 25.68 13.45 13.50
N ALA A 91 24.39 13.10 13.52
CA ALA A 91 23.46 13.65 14.50
C ALA A 91 23.78 13.10 15.90
N ASN A 92 24.09 13.96 16.86
CA ASN A 92 24.47 13.59 18.24
C ASN A 92 23.26 13.13 19.08
N TRP A 93 22.54 12.11 18.61
CA TRP A 93 21.38 11.52 19.28
C TRP A 93 21.82 10.42 20.24
N ASN A 94 21.25 10.41 21.45
CA ASN A 94 21.63 9.49 22.53
C ASN A 94 20.47 8.59 22.98
N TYR A 95 19.51 8.29 22.10
CA TYR A 95 18.43 7.37 22.44
C TYR A 95 18.96 5.95 22.67
N THR A 96 18.55 5.33 23.77
CA THR A 96 18.97 3.98 24.15
C THR A 96 17.89 2.93 23.89
N HIS A 97 16.63 3.36 23.74
CA HIS A 97 15.49 2.49 23.49
C HIS A 97 14.41 3.21 22.66
N PRO A 98 13.71 2.54 21.72
CA PRO A 98 12.70 3.19 20.87
C PRO A 98 11.48 3.74 21.63
N SER A 99 11.28 3.34 22.89
CA SER A 99 10.27 3.96 23.76
C SER A 99 10.58 5.43 24.06
N GLU A 100 11.85 5.83 24.08
CA GLU A 100 12.25 7.23 24.29
C GLU A 100 11.86 8.09 23.08
N ILE A 101 12.04 7.56 21.86
CA ILE A 101 11.61 8.20 20.61
C ILE A 101 10.09 8.35 20.59
N MET A 102 9.36 7.30 20.97
CA MET A 102 7.90 7.36 21.06
C MET A 102 7.44 8.34 22.14
N ALA A 103 8.10 8.39 23.29
CA ALA A 103 7.78 9.34 24.36
C ALA A 103 8.02 10.79 23.91
N GLU A 104 9.09 11.04 23.14
CA GLU A 104 9.31 12.34 22.52
C GLU A 104 8.20 12.70 21.51
N ALA A 105 7.85 11.77 20.62
CA ALA A 105 6.76 11.97 19.67
C ALA A 105 5.42 12.24 20.36
N ALA A 106 5.09 11.50 21.44
CA ALA A 106 3.90 11.73 22.25
C ALA A 106 3.90 13.11 22.95
N ARG A 107 5.07 13.57 23.41
CA ARG A 107 5.24 14.90 24.00
C ARG A 107 5.04 16.02 22.97
N LEU A 108 5.42 15.81 21.72
CA LEU A 108 5.43 16.84 20.67
C LEU A 108 4.17 16.86 19.81
N ALA A 109 3.64 15.71 19.41
CA ALA A 109 2.49 15.60 18.52
C ALA A 109 1.22 15.31 19.33
N PRO A 110 0.25 16.24 19.39
CA PRO A 110 -0.95 16.09 20.23
C PRO A 110 -1.77 14.82 19.97
N VAL A 111 -1.79 14.34 18.73
CA VAL A 111 -2.51 13.11 18.35
C VAL A 111 -1.94 11.84 19.01
N PHE A 112 -0.71 11.88 19.51
CA PHE A 112 -0.06 10.76 20.20
C PHE A 112 0.09 10.99 21.69
N ALA A 113 -0.52 12.03 22.27
CA ALA A 113 -0.26 12.45 23.65
C ALA A 113 -0.43 11.34 24.70
N GLY A 114 -1.33 10.39 24.46
CA GLY A 114 -1.54 9.22 25.30
C GLY A 114 -0.82 7.94 24.87
N VAL A 115 0.05 7.96 23.88
CA VAL A 115 0.71 6.74 23.41
C VAL A 115 1.94 6.46 24.29
N SER A 116 2.00 5.27 24.86
CA SER A 116 3.18 4.77 25.57
C SER A 116 3.38 3.28 25.30
N TYR A 117 4.61 2.79 25.44
CA TYR A 117 4.91 1.37 25.29
C TYR A 117 4.15 0.54 26.32
N GLU A 118 4.08 0.98 27.57
CA GLU A 118 3.33 0.33 28.65
C GLU A 118 1.85 0.09 28.27
N ARG A 119 1.19 1.06 27.63
CA ARG A 119 -0.20 0.90 27.17
C ARG A 119 -0.37 -0.08 26.01
N LEU A 120 0.70 -0.33 25.23
CA LEU A 120 0.71 -1.26 24.10
C LEU A 120 1.19 -2.67 24.48
N GLU A 121 1.73 -2.85 25.68
CA GLU A 121 2.17 -4.17 26.15
C GLU A 121 0.99 -5.15 26.25
N GLY A 122 1.31 -6.44 26.23
CA GLY A 122 0.31 -7.49 26.46
C GLY A 122 -0.69 -7.69 25.32
N TRP A 123 -0.30 -7.41 24.07
CA TRP A 123 -1.17 -7.46 22.88
C TRP A 123 -2.27 -6.39 22.85
N ASN A 124 -2.15 -5.34 23.67
CA ASN A 124 -3.02 -4.18 23.58
C ASN A 124 -2.74 -3.37 22.31
N SER A 125 -3.71 -2.54 21.93
CA SER A 125 -3.64 -1.67 20.76
C SER A 125 -4.34 -0.35 21.05
N LEU A 126 -3.86 0.72 20.44
CA LEU A 126 -4.46 2.06 20.54
C LEU A 126 -4.74 2.59 19.13
N MET A 127 -5.94 3.11 18.91
CA MET A 127 -6.32 3.80 17.68
C MET A 127 -6.12 5.31 17.86
N TRP A 128 -5.03 5.87 17.34
CA TRP A 128 -4.82 7.32 17.43
C TRP A 128 -5.88 8.08 16.62
N PRO A 129 -6.29 9.30 17.03
CA PRO A 129 -5.75 10.10 18.14
C PRO A 129 -5.93 9.49 19.53
N VAL A 130 -4.92 9.63 20.40
CA VAL A 130 -4.96 9.14 21.79
C VAL A 130 -4.79 10.33 22.74
N ALA A 131 -5.81 10.60 23.55
CA ALA A 131 -5.79 11.64 24.57
C ALA A 131 -4.76 11.33 25.67
N PRO A 132 -4.24 12.33 26.43
CA PRO A 132 -3.20 12.10 27.45
C PRO A 132 -3.52 11.00 28.47
N ASP A 133 -4.80 10.86 28.84
CA ASP A 133 -5.29 9.83 29.76
C ASP A 133 -5.27 8.40 29.16
N GLY A 134 -5.00 8.26 27.87
CA GLY A 134 -4.92 7.00 27.15
C GLY A 134 -6.19 6.63 26.40
N LYS A 135 -7.23 7.46 26.43
CA LYS A 135 -8.44 7.23 25.65
C LYS A 135 -8.13 7.39 24.16
N ASP A 136 -8.36 6.32 23.40
CA ASP A 136 -8.14 6.25 21.97
C ASP A 136 -9.41 6.62 21.18
N THR A 137 -9.28 6.73 19.85
CA THR A 137 -10.32 7.23 18.95
C THR A 137 -10.63 6.22 17.85
N PRO A 138 -11.46 5.19 18.13
CA PRO A 138 -11.81 4.17 17.14
C PRO A 138 -12.70 4.69 15.99
N LEU A 139 -13.37 5.84 16.19
CA LEU A 139 -14.28 6.43 15.22
C LEU A 139 -14.03 7.94 15.13
N LEU A 140 -13.72 8.42 13.93
CA LEU A 140 -13.51 9.83 13.64
C LEU A 140 -14.82 10.53 13.29
N TYR A 141 -14.83 11.86 13.46
CA TYR A 141 -15.90 12.76 12.99
C TYR A 141 -17.27 12.53 13.64
N THR A 142 -17.29 12.14 14.91
CA THR A 142 -18.53 11.97 15.69
C THR A 142 -19.20 13.30 16.01
N ASP A 143 -18.41 14.34 16.25
CA ASP A 143 -18.90 15.67 16.67
C ASP A 143 -18.63 16.75 15.62
N THR A 144 -17.39 16.83 15.11
CA THR A 144 -16.97 17.84 14.12
C THR A 144 -16.02 17.26 13.07
N PHE A 145 -15.93 17.92 11.93
CA PHE A 145 -14.93 17.62 10.90
C PHE A 145 -13.62 18.36 11.17
N ALA A 146 -12.49 17.85 10.68
CA ALA A 146 -11.16 18.39 10.90
C ALA A 146 -10.85 19.71 10.14
N PHE A 147 -11.88 20.45 9.73
CA PHE A 147 -11.72 21.77 9.14
C PHE A 147 -11.78 22.86 10.24
N PRO A 148 -11.18 24.04 10.04
CA PRO A 148 -11.15 25.09 11.07
C PRO A 148 -12.52 25.55 11.60
N ASP A 149 -13.58 25.42 10.79
CA ASP A 149 -14.97 25.75 11.16
C ASP A 149 -15.78 24.54 11.64
N GLY A 150 -15.15 23.35 11.71
CA GLY A 150 -15.77 22.10 12.13
C GLY A 150 -16.72 21.46 11.10
N LYS A 151 -16.86 22.05 9.89
CA LYS A 151 -17.87 21.63 8.91
C LYS A 151 -17.25 20.85 7.75
N ALA A 152 -17.94 19.81 7.30
CA ALA A 152 -17.59 19.13 6.06
C ALA A 152 -17.73 20.05 4.85
N LYS A 153 -16.95 19.78 3.80
CA LYS A 153 -16.93 20.56 2.56
C LYS A 153 -17.23 19.65 1.39
N LEU A 154 -18.16 20.07 0.54
CA LEU A 154 -18.39 19.46 -0.77
C LEU A 154 -17.50 20.15 -1.80
N PHE A 155 -16.76 19.36 -2.56
CA PHE A 155 -15.85 19.87 -3.59
C PHE A 155 -16.34 19.49 -4.99
N PRO A 156 -16.49 20.43 -5.93
CA PRO A 156 -16.75 20.06 -7.32
C PRO A 156 -15.55 19.29 -7.88
N VAL A 157 -15.82 18.20 -8.60
CA VAL A 157 -14.79 17.35 -9.21
C VAL A 157 -15.00 17.27 -10.71
N ASN A 158 -13.91 17.25 -11.47
CA ASN A 158 -13.94 17.14 -12.92
C ASN A 158 -13.49 15.74 -13.35
N ARG A 159 -14.08 15.21 -14.43
CA ARG A 159 -13.62 13.95 -15.02
C ARG A 159 -12.40 14.21 -15.89
N THR A 160 -11.28 13.59 -15.55
CA THR A 160 -10.12 13.50 -16.45
C THR A 160 -10.28 12.30 -17.39
N PRO A 161 -10.19 12.48 -18.72
CA PRO A 161 -10.23 11.36 -19.65
C PRO A 161 -8.95 10.51 -19.54
N PRO A 162 -9.04 9.18 -19.75
CA PRO A 162 -7.87 8.32 -19.75
C PRO A 162 -6.98 8.62 -20.97
N PHE A 163 -5.68 8.39 -20.81
CA PHE A 163 -4.72 8.48 -21.92
C PHE A 163 -4.97 7.35 -22.94
N LYS A 164 -4.77 7.65 -24.23
CA LYS A 164 -4.90 6.68 -25.34
C LYS A 164 -3.64 6.73 -26.21
N PRO A 165 -2.77 5.70 -26.16
CA PRO A 165 -1.46 5.77 -26.81
C PRO A 165 -1.47 5.51 -28.32
N GLY A 166 -2.52 4.92 -28.89
CA GLY A 166 -2.59 4.57 -30.31
C GLY A 166 -3.60 3.47 -30.58
N LYS A 167 -3.74 3.05 -31.85
CA LYS A 167 -4.63 1.92 -32.23
C LYS A 167 -3.93 0.57 -32.12
N GLU A 168 -2.60 0.58 -32.17
CA GLU A 168 -1.71 -0.57 -32.06
C GLU A 168 -1.62 -1.13 -30.63
N TYR A 169 -1.97 -0.32 -29.63
CA TYR A 169 -2.06 -0.71 -28.22
C TYR A 169 -3.50 -1.11 -27.89
N ASP A 170 -3.91 -2.27 -28.38
CA ASP A 170 -5.31 -2.73 -28.40
C ASP A 170 -5.71 -3.57 -27.17
N LEU A 171 -4.77 -3.81 -26.25
CA LEU A 171 -4.99 -4.57 -25.02
C LEU A 171 -4.83 -3.70 -23.78
N ARG A 172 -5.76 -3.83 -22.82
CA ARG A 172 -5.74 -3.08 -21.56
C ARG A 172 -5.04 -3.92 -20.50
N LEU A 173 -3.86 -3.47 -20.07
CA LEU A 173 -3.11 -4.11 -19.00
C LEU A 173 -3.48 -3.53 -17.63
N ASN A 174 -3.94 -4.41 -16.75
CA ASN A 174 -4.00 -4.14 -15.32
C ASN A 174 -2.83 -4.82 -14.61
N ASN A 175 -2.39 -4.24 -13.49
CA ASN A 175 -1.38 -4.85 -12.64
C ASN A 175 -1.83 -4.88 -11.19
N GLY A 176 -1.26 -5.79 -10.42
CA GLY A 176 -1.65 -5.94 -9.03
C GLY A 176 -0.76 -6.85 -8.23
N ARG A 177 -1.30 -7.24 -7.08
CA ARG A 177 -0.63 -8.08 -6.09
C ARG A 177 -1.22 -9.48 -6.12
N ILE A 178 -0.45 -10.40 -5.58
CA ILE A 178 -0.88 -11.77 -5.32
C ILE A 178 -0.67 -12.09 -3.84
N PRO A 179 -1.47 -12.99 -3.26
CA PRO A 179 -1.35 -13.31 -1.84
C PRO A 179 0.00 -13.96 -1.47
N GLU A 180 0.65 -14.66 -2.41
CA GLU A 180 1.90 -15.37 -2.16
C GLU A 180 3.10 -14.41 -2.02
N HIS A 181 3.18 -13.37 -2.84
CA HIS A 181 4.33 -12.46 -2.87
C HIS A 181 3.95 -11.03 -2.54
N PHE A 182 4.73 -10.41 -1.65
CA PHE A 182 4.63 -9.00 -1.32
C PHE A 182 5.51 -8.16 -2.26
N HIS A 183 4.88 -7.28 -3.04
CA HIS A 183 5.55 -6.38 -4.01
C HIS A 183 6.51 -7.14 -4.94
N GLU A 184 7.73 -6.62 -5.21
CA GLU A 184 8.75 -7.27 -6.05
C GLU A 184 9.24 -8.62 -5.47
N GLY A 185 8.85 -8.95 -4.24
CA GLY A 185 9.21 -10.21 -3.58
C GLY A 185 10.64 -10.23 -3.05
N ASN A 186 11.25 -9.08 -2.77
CA ASN A 186 12.59 -8.96 -2.19
C ASN A 186 12.79 -9.77 -0.89
N MET A 187 11.73 -9.93 -0.11
CA MET A 187 11.71 -10.81 1.06
C MET A 187 11.06 -12.17 0.75
N THR A 188 9.88 -12.18 0.14
CA THR A 188 9.06 -13.40 0.01
C THR A 188 9.67 -14.46 -0.92
N TYR A 189 10.39 -14.07 -1.98
CA TYR A 189 11.12 -15.04 -2.81
C TYR A 189 12.30 -15.73 -2.09
N ARG A 190 12.72 -15.22 -0.91
CA ARG A 190 13.73 -15.89 -0.08
C ARG A 190 13.14 -17.07 0.71
N SER A 191 11.81 -17.15 0.83
CA SER A 191 11.14 -18.29 1.46
C SER A 191 10.92 -19.38 0.41
N GLU A 192 11.50 -20.56 0.63
CA GLU A 192 11.35 -21.70 -0.27
C GLU A 192 9.89 -22.13 -0.41
N GLY A 193 9.15 -22.19 0.69
CA GLY A 193 7.73 -22.58 0.68
C GLY A 193 6.83 -21.61 -0.09
N ILE A 194 7.13 -20.30 -0.04
CA ILE A 194 6.39 -19.30 -0.83
C ILE A 194 6.79 -19.41 -2.30
N ARG A 195 8.09 -19.41 -2.60
CA ARG A 195 8.63 -19.53 -3.96
C ARG A 195 8.17 -20.81 -4.66
N HIS A 196 8.01 -21.91 -3.93
CA HIS A 196 7.47 -23.15 -4.48
C HIS A 196 6.04 -22.97 -5.02
N LYS A 197 5.19 -22.16 -4.37
CA LYS A 197 3.81 -21.93 -4.82
C LYS A 197 3.72 -21.05 -6.06
N VAL A 198 4.58 -20.05 -6.15
CA VAL A 198 4.67 -19.09 -7.25
C VAL A 198 6.16 -18.86 -7.56
N PRO A 199 6.74 -19.59 -8.52
CA PRO A 199 8.17 -19.54 -8.78
C PRO A 199 8.58 -18.33 -9.62
N SER A 200 7.69 -17.81 -10.46
CA SER A 200 7.91 -16.69 -11.38
C SER A 200 6.65 -15.87 -11.59
N VAL A 201 6.80 -14.72 -12.24
CA VAL A 201 5.68 -13.89 -12.72
C VAL A 201 5.09 -14.49 -14.00
N TRP A 202 3.84 -14.15 -14.30
CA TRP A 202 3.12 -14.58 -15.51
C TRP A 202 2.13 -13.50 -15.97
N LEU A 203 1.74 -13.54 -17.24
CA LEU A 203 0.66 -12.74 -17.80
C LEU A 203 -0.62 -13.55 -17.86
N GLU A 204 -1.69 -13.09 -17.20
CA GLU A 204 -3.02 -13.68 -17.40
C GLU A 204 -3.67 -13.09 -18.65
N ILE A 205 -4.10 -13.97 -19.57
CA ILE A 205 -4.90 -13.63 -20.75
C ILE A 205 -6.21 -14.42 -20.75
N SER A 206 -7.22 -13.89 -21.46
CA SER A 206 -8.53 -14.53 -21.58
C SER A 206 -8.51 -15.70 -22.58
N PRO A 207 -9.38 -16.71 -22.44
CA PRO A 207 -9.49 -17.78 -23.43
C PRO A 207 -9.87 -17.26 -24.82
N GLU A 208 -10.68 -16.19 -24.89
CA GLU A 208 -11.09 -15.57 -26.15
C GLU A 208 -9.89 -14.97 -26.88
N LEU A 209 -9.07 -14.19 -26.19
CA LEU A 209 -7.86 -13.58 -26.75
C LEU A 209 -6.83 -14.64 -27.14
N ALA A 210 -6.69 -15.69 -26.32
CA ALA A 210 -5.80 -16.80 -26.61
C ALA A 210 -6.21 -17.52 -27.90
N GLN A 211 -7.50 -17.78 -28.09
CA GLN A 211 -8.02 -18.39 -29.31
C GLN A 211 -7.85 -17.47 -30.53
N GLU A 212 -8.17 -16.18 -30.39
CA GLU A 212 -8.04 -15.18 -31.45
C GLU A 212 -6.61 -15.08 -31.97
N ARG A 213 -5.62 -15.08 -31.06
CA ARG A 213 -4.20 -14.91 -31.41
C ARG A 213 -3.40 -16.22 -31.46
N ASN A 214 -4.07 -17.37 -31.34
CA ASN A 214 -3.45 -18.70 -31.36
C ASN A 214 -2.30 -18.85 -30.33
N ILE A 215 -2.55 -18.40 -29.10
CA ILE A 215 -1.62 -18.47 -27.96
C ILE A 215 -1.98 -19.67 -27.07
N LYS A 216 -0.99 -20.42 -26.62
CA LYS A 216 -1.17 -21.52 -25.64
C LYS A 216 -0.61 -21.15 -24.27
N ASP A 217 -0.98 -21.91 -23.24
CA ASP A 217 -0.36 -21.80 -21.92
C ASP A 217 1.17 -21.95 -22.02
N GLY A 218 1.87 -21.14 -21.24
CA GLY A 218 3.34 -21.12 -21.20
C GLY A 218 4.00 -20.38 -22.37
N ALA A 219 3.24 -19.92 -23.37
CA ALA A 219 3.76 -19.09 -24.45
C ALA A 219 4.55 -17.89 -23.91
N LEU A 220 5.67 -17.56 -24.54
CA LEU A 220 6.44 -16.36 -24.20
C LEU A 220 5.97 -15.20 -25.08
N VAL A 221 5.55 -14.11 -24.45
CA VAL A 221 5.08 -12.91 -25.16
C VAL A 221 5.87 -11.68 -24.73
N ARG A 222 5.99 -10.74 -25.64
CA ARG A 222 6.44 -9.38 -25.35
C ARG A 222 5.24 -8.45 -25.27
N LEU A 223 5.14 -7.73 -24.17
CA LEU A 223 4.23 -6.59 -24.06
C LEU A 223 5.02 -5.31 -24.29
N THR A 224 4.50 -4.44 -25.13
CA THR A 224 5.09 -3.14 -25.44
C THR A 224 4.09 -2.03 -25.13
N SER A 225 4.52 -1.01 -24.39
CA SER A 225 3.84 0.25 -24.24
C SER A 225 4.70 1.38 -24.82
N PRO A 226 4.20 2.63 -24.93
CA PRO A 226 5.04 3.75 -25.34
C PRO A 226 6.26 4.01 -24.45
N TYR A 227 6.31 3.40 -23.26
CA TYR A 227 7.31 3.68 -22.23
C TYR A 227 8.36 2.57 -22.09
N GLY A 228 8.12 1.41 -22.69
CA GLY A 228 9.03 0.28 -22.63
C GLY A 228 8.35 -1.04 -22.95
N GLN A 229 9.05 -2.12 -22.63
CA GLN A 229 8.61 -3.47 -22.94
C GLN A 229 9.00 -4.45 -21.84
N VAL A 230 8.28 -5.56 -21.76
CA VAL A 230 8.59 -6.71 -20.89
C VAL A 230 8.33 -8.02 -21.63
N GLU A 231 9.00 -9.08 -21.19
CA GLU A 231 8.84 -10.43 -21.72
C GLU A 231 8.38 -11.35 -20.58
N VAL A 232 7.23 -12.00 -20.75
CA VAL A 232 6.59 -12.77 -19.68
C VAL A 232 5.87 -14.00 -20.24
N PRO A 233 5.86 -15.12 -19.50
CA PRO A 233 5.12 -16.31 -19.88
C PRO A 233 3.62 -16.11 -19.66
N VAL A 234 2.81 -16.70 -20.54
CA VAL A 234 1.36 -16.62 -20.52
C VAL A 234 0.73 -17.70 -19.65
N LEU A 235 -0.34 -17.31 -18.95
CA LEU A 235 -1.30 -18.20 -18.34
C LEU A 235 -2.70 -17.84 -18.86
N ILE A 236 -3.39 -18.80 -19.48
CA ILE A 236 -4.76 -18.62 -19.96
C ILE A 236 -5.71 -18.84 -18.79
N THR A 237 -6.58 -17.86 -18.50
CA THR A 237 -7.49 -17.94 -17.36
C THR A 237 -8.82 -17.25 -17.64
N ASP A 238 -9.88 -17.69 -16.97
CA ASP A 238 -11.20 -17.04 -16.98
C ASP A 238 -11.30 -15.84 -16.01
N ARG A 239 -10.17 -15.41 -15.41
CA ARG A 239 -10.11 -14.32 -14.44
C ARG A 239 -10.16 -12.94 -15.10
N VAL A 240 -9.67 -12.86 -16.33
CA VAL A 240 -9.70 -11.71 -17.21
C VAL A 240 -10.55 -12.05 -18.44
N LYS A 241 -11.10 -11.05 -19.14
CA LYS A 241 -12.04 -11.27 -20.25
C LYS A 241 -11.69 -10.39 -21.45
N GLY A 242 -11.89 -10.92 -22.65
CA GLY A 242 -11.63 -10.18 -23.89
C GLY A 242 -10.21 -9.64 -23.93
N ASN A 243 -10.07 -8.33 -24.15
CA ASN A 243 -8.77 -7.64 -24.30
C ASN A 243 -8.14 -7.17 -22.98
N GLU A 244 -8.69 -7.59 -21.84
CA GLU A 244 -8.10 -7.30 -20.53
C GLU A 244 -6.97 -8.28 -20.21
N LEU A 245 -5.86 -7.74 -19.70
CA LEU A 245 -4.69 -8.50 -19.26
C LEU A 245 -4.43 -8.23 -17.78
N TYR A 246 -3.84 -9.21 -17.08
CA TYR A 246 -3.33 -9.01 -15.73
C TYR A 246 -1.90 -9.50 -15.57
N LEU A 247 -0.99 -8.59 -15.21
CA LEU A 247 0.41 -8.90 -14.91
C LEU A 247 0.70 -8.51 -13.45
N PRO A 248 0.99 -9.45 -12.54
CA PRO A 248 1.33 -9.09 -11.18
C PRO A 248 2.75 -8.49 -11.12
N MET A 249 3.02 -7.71 -10.06
CA MET A 249 4.28 -6.97 -9.92
C MET A 249 5.44 -7.78 -9.31
N ASN A 250 5.24 -9.05 -8.96
CA ASN A 250 6.21 -9.85 -8.22
C ASN A 250 7.33 -10.39 -9.11
N THR A 251 8.31 -9.55 -9.45
CA THR A 251 9.56 -10.01 -10.05
C THR A 251 10.75 -9.20 -9.56
N ARG A 252 11.93 -9.83 -9.59
CA ARG A 252 13.23 -9.19 -9.35
C ARG A 252 14.02 -8.98 -10.64
N LYS A 253 13.45 -9.38 -11.78
CA LYS A 253 14.08 -9.27 -13.08
C LYS A 253 13.50 -8.08 -13.82
N ASP A 254 14.38 -7.21 -14.28
CA ASP A 254 13.99 -5.96 -14.93
C ASP A 254 13.19 -6.15 -16.21
N ASN A 255 13.52 -7.17 -17.01
CA ASN A 255 12.83 -7.48 -18.27
C ASN A 255 11.43 -8.08 -18.08
N GLU A 256 11.03 -8.41 -16.85
CA GLU A 256 9.70 -8.93 -16.52
C GLU A 256 8.87 -7.90 -15.71
N ALA A 257 9.50 -6.79 -15.30
CA ALA A 257 8.91 -5.86 -14.34
C ALA A 257 7.86 -4.96 -15.00
N VAL A 258 6.59 -5.12 -14.64
CA VAL A 258 5.47 -4.34 -15.19
C VAL A 258 5.66 -2.82 -15.13
N ASN A 259 6.46 -2.32 -14.18
CA ASN A 259 6.78 -0.90 -14.09
C ASN A 259 7.57 -0.38 -15.31
N ARG A 260 8.23 -1.25 -16.09
CA ARG A 260 8.85 -0.90 -17.38
C ARG A 260 7.82 -0.50 -18.44
N LEU A 261 6.55 -0.85 -18.27
CA LEU A 261 5.44 -0.45 -19.14
C LEU A 261 4.73 0.81 -18.67
N THR A 262 4.97 1.26 -17.42
CA THR A 262 4.18 2.30 -16.76
C THR A 262 4.62 3.69 -17.20
N SER A 263 3.65 4.57 -17.47
CA SER A 263 3.90 5.97 -17.82
C SER A 263 4.46 6.78 -16.65
N SER A 264 5.20 7.84 -16.94
CA SER A 264 5.50 8.90 -15.96
C SER A 264 4.31 9.82 -15.65
N TYR A 265 3.16 9.64 -16.31
CA TYR A 265 1.95 10.39 -15.96
C TYR A 265 1.47 10.03 -14.55
N HIS A 266 0.97 11.03 -13.86
CA HIS A 266 0.63 10.95 -12.45
C HIS A 266 -0.59 11.81 -12.13
N ASP A 267 -1.13 11.59 -10.93
CA ASP A 267 -2.19 12.41 -10.37
C ASP A 267 -1.75 13.88 -10.20
N ILE A 268 -2.63 14.82 -10.55
CA ILE A 268 -2.31 16.26 -10.61
C ILE A 268 -2.03 16.89 -9.24
N VAL A 269 -2.50 16.28 -8.15
CA VAL A 269 -2.34 16.82 -6.79
C VAL A 269 -1.22 16.09 -6.07
N THR A 270 -1.32 14.76 -6.03
CA THR A 270 -0.43 13.94 -5.20
C THR A 270 0.80 13.43 -5.94
N HIS A 271 0.88 13.63 -7.26
CA HIS A 271 1.92 13.07 -8.11
C HIS A 271 2.02 11.54 -8.04
N THR A 272 0.92 10.87 -7.65
CA THR A 272 0.83 9.41 -7.64
C THR A 272 0.88 8.85 -9.06
N PRO A 273 1.81 7.94 -9.41
CA PRO A 273 1.92 7.39 -10.76
C PRO A 273 0.70 6.60 -11.21
N ASN A 274 0.45 6.61 -12.52
CA ASN A 274 -0.72 5.99 -13.13
C ASN A 274 -0.53 4.48 -13.42
N PHE A 275 -0.47 3.66 -12.37
CA PHE A 275 -0.21 2.21 -12.49
C PHE A 275 -1.37 1.38 -13.08
N LYS A 276 -2.55 1.96 -13.31
CA LYS A 276 -3.78 1.22 -13.64
C LYS A 276 -4.37 1.60 -15.00
N GLU A 277 -3.71 2.51 -15.73
CA GLU A 277 -4.08 2.89 -17.09
C GLU A 277 -2.91 2.59 -18.02
N MET A 278 -2.77 1.33 -18.43
CA MET A 278 -1.75 0.90 -19.39
C MET A 278 -2.43 0.21 -20.56
N ASP A 279 -2.23 0.75 -21.76
CA ASP A 279 -2.57 0.05 -23.01
C ASP A 279 -1.28 -0.47 -23.62
N VAL A 280 -1.32 -1.72 -24.09
CA VAL A 280 -0.14 -2.43 -24.58
C VAL A 280 -0.45 -3.12 -25.91
N GLN A 281 0.61 -3.31 -26.69
CA GLN A 281 0.65 -4.22 -27.81
C GLN A 281 1.24 -5.55 -27.34
N LEU A 282 0.73 -6.67 -27.84
CA LEU A 282 1.27 -8.01 -27.57
C LEU A 282 1.91 -8.58 -28.84
N GLU A 283 3.17 -9.00 -28.71
CA GLU A 283 3.93 -9.74 -29.72
C GLU A 283 4.20 -11.16 -29.18
N ILE A 284 3.97 -12.18 -30.00
CA ILE A 284 4.23 -13.58 -29.64
C ILE A 284 5.68 -13.89 -30.00
N LEU A 285 6.49 -14.24 -29.01
CA LEU A 285 7.88 -14.67 -29.23
C LEU A 285 7.98 -16.18 -29.39
N GLU A 286 7.29 -16.90 -28.51
CA GLU A 286 7.16 -18.36 -28.55
C GLU A 286 5.68 -18.73 -28.34
N PRO A 287 5.05 -19.49 -29.25
CA PRO A 287 3.61 -19.74 -29.20
C PRO A 287 3.17 -20.74 -28.11
N GLU A 288 4.12 -21.48 -27.54
CA GLU A 288 3.92 -22.45 -26.46
C GLU A 288 5.20 -22.57 -25.62
N GLY A 289 5.07 -22.98 -24.36
CA GLY A 289 6.21 -23.10 -23.44
C GLY A 289 5.83 -23.78 -22.13
N GLU A 290 6.71 -23.68 -21.14
CA GLU A 290 6.43 -24.23 -19.81
C GLU A 290 5.42 -23.37 -19.06
N ILE A 291 4.48 -24.04 -18.40
CA ILE A 291 3.45 -23.35 -17.62
C ILE A 291 4.10 -22.68 -16.39
N PRO A 292 3.91 -21.37 -16.18
CA PRO A 292 4.66 -20.61 -15.18
C PRO A 292 4.26 -20.89 -13.72
N LEU A 293 3.23 -21.72 -13.50
CA LEU A 293 2.72 -22.07 -12.18
C LEU A 293 2.70 -23.59 -11.97
N PRO A 294 2.99 -24.08 -10.75
CA PRO A 294 2.84 -25.49 -10.40
C PRO A 294 1.40 -25.95 -10.58
N ARG A 295 1.19 -27.18 -11.07
CA ARG A 295 -0.15 -27.74 -11.33
C ARG A 295 -1.07 -27.77 -10.10
N GLN A 296 -0.51 -27.82 -8.90
CA GLN A 296 -1.27 -27.79 -7.64
C GLN A 296 -1.69 -26.37 -7.22
N ASN A 297 -1.32 -25.32 -7.98
CA ASN A 297 -1.71 -23.94 -7.67
C ASN A 297 -3.24 -23.81 -7.77
N HIS A 298 -3.84 -23.13 -6.79
CA HIS A 298 -5.29 -22.95 -6.69
C HIS A 298 -5.91 -22.25 -7.90
N ARG A 299 -5.11 -21.53 -8.71
CA ARG A 299 -5.55 -20.90 -9.96
C ARG A 299 -5.98 -21.91 -11.04
N PHE A 300 -5.55 -23.16 -10.94
CA PHE A 300 -6.04 -24.26 -11.78
C PHE A 300 -7.29 -24.97 -11.20
N GLY A 301 -7.70 -24.61 -9.99
CA GLY A 301 -8.85 -25.22 -9.31
C GLY A 301 -10.18 -24.55 -9.66
N ASN A 302 -11.27 -25.19 -9.23
CA ASN A 302 -12.60 -24.62 -9.33
C ASN A 302 -12.80 -23.54 -8.26
N ARG A 303 -13.18 -22.33 -8.68
CA ARG A 303 -13.49 -21.24 -7.75
C ARG A 303 -14.74 -21.56 -6.93
N VAL A 304 -14.61 -21.51 -5.61
CA VAL A 304 -15.74 -21.57 -4.66
C VAL A 304 -15.86 -20.18 -4.02
N PRO A 305 -16.59 -19.24 -4.63
CA PRO A 305 -16.70 -17.89 -4.12
C PRO A 305 -17.41 -17.88 -2.76
N GLN A 306 -16.82 -17.18 -1.80
CA GLN A 306 -17.40 -16.95 -0.49
C GLN A 306 -17.87 -15.51 -0.37
N VAL A 307 -19.12 -15.31 0.05
CA VAL A 307 -19.63 -13.96 0.36
C VAL A 307 -19.16 -13.56 1.75
N GLY A 308 -18.31 -12.54 1.81
CA GLY A 308 -17.76 -12.00 3.06
C GLY A 308 -16.73 -12.90 3.75
N VAL A 309 -16.16 -12.42 4.84
CA VAL A 309 -15.06 -13.09 5.55
C VAL A 309 -15.56 -14.21 6.48
N LYS A 310 -16.84 -14.19 6.89
CA LYS A 310 -17.48 -15.17 7.80
C LYS A 310 -16.62 -15.47 9.03
N VAL A 311 -16.17 -14.40 9.70
CA VAL A 311 -15.16 -14.48 10.77
C VAL A 311 -15.66 -15.31 11.95
N GLU A 312 -16.94 -15.17 12.27
CA GLU A 312 -17.64 -15.90 13.32
C GLU A 312 -17.68 -17.41 13.02
N GLU A 313 -17.90 -17.79 11.75
CA GLU A 313 -17.84 -19.19 11.32
C GLU A 313 -16.41 -19.72 11.46
N LYS A 314 -15.37 -18.93 11.15
CA LYS A 314 -13.97 -19.33 11.34
C LYS A 314 -13.64 -19.56 12.81
N TRP A 315 -14.04 -18.64 13.69
CA TRP A 315 -13.77 -18.71 15.13
C TRP A 315 -14.53 -19.83 15.83
N SER A 316 -15.70 -20.21 15.31
CA SER A 316 -16.50 -21.33 15.83
C SER A 316 -16.07 -22.71 15.33
N ARG A 317 -15.06 -22.82 14.45
CA ARG A 317 -14.58 -24.12 13.95
C ARG A 317 -14.04 -24.98 15.09
N PRO A 318 -14.45 -26.26 15.19
CA PRO A 318 -13.84 -27.21 16.11
C PRO A 318 -12.33 -27.33 15.83
N GLY A 319 -11.50 -26.88 16.77
CA GLY A 319 -10.03 -26.89 16.65
C GLY A 319 -9.39 -25.55 16.25
N TYR A 320 -10.15 -24.47 16.09
CA TYR A 320 -9.56 -23.13 16.02
C TYR A 320 -8.95 -22.76 17.38
N VAL A 321 -7.68 -22.34 17.38
CA VAL A 321 -6.98 -21.79 18.54
C VAL A 321 -6.47 -20.40 18.18
N PRO A 322 -6.78 -19.36 18.96
CA PRO A 322 -6.22 -18.02 18.76
C PRO A 322 -4.69 -18.05 18.73
N VAL A 323 -4.08 -17.26 17.84
CA VAL A 323 -2.61 -17.22 17.71
C VAL A 323 -1.95 -16.77 19.03
N ALA A 324 -2.59 -15.85 19.76
CA ALA A 324 -2.13 -15.38 21.06
C ALA A 324 -1.94 -16.55 22.05
N ASP A 325 -2.78 -17.58 21.97
CA ASP A 325 -2.75 -18.74 22.86
C ASP A 325 -1.72 -19.79 22.41
N THR A 326 -1.24 -19.70 21.16
CA THR A 326 -0.22 -20.62 20.60
C THR A 326 1.22 -20.12 20.78
N VAL A 327 1.42 -18.83 21.07
CA VAL A 327 2.74 -18.23 21.22
C VAL A 327 3.09 -18.09 22.70
N THR A 328 3.87 -19.02 23.25
CA THR A 328 4.52 -18.84 24.55
C THR A 328 5.60 -17.77 24.45
N LYS A 329 5.45 -16.65 25.19
CA LYS A 329 6.50 -15.64 25.37
C LYS A 329 7.77 -16.33 25.89
N LYS A 330 8.83 -16.41 25.08
CA LYS A 330 10.18 -16.60 25.63
C LYS A 330 10.62 -15.26 26.19
N GLU A 331 10.82 -15.18 27.50
CA GLU A 331 11.39 -13.99 28.15
C GLU A 331 12.73 -13.61 27.49
N GLY A 332 12.94 -12.32 27.23
CA GLY A 332 14.24 -11.77 26.85
C GLY A 332 14.58 -11.67 25.35
N ALA A 333 13.70 -12.05 24.43
CA ALA A 333 13.96 -11.90 22.99
C ALA A 333 13.19 -10.71 22.38
N TYR A 334 13.63 -9.48 22.65
CA TYR A 334 13.32 -8.39 21.74
C TYR A 334 13.96 -8.75 20.39
N GLY A 335 13.15 -8.79 19.33
CA GLY A 335 13.60 -9.21 18.01
C GLY A 335 14.83 -8.40 17.59
N LYS A 336 16.00 -9.04 17.51
CA LYS A 336 17.16 -8.43 16.87
C LYS A 336 16.77 -8.15 15.43
N GLY A 337 16.73 -6.87 15.04
CA GLY A 337 16.67 -6.51 13.63
C GLY A 337 17.80 -7.24 12.91
N ASN A 338 17.51 -7.82 11.74
CA ASN A 338 18.53 -8.41 10.88
C ASN A 338 19.42 -7.30 10.30
N PHE A 339 20.30 -6.72 11.12
CA PHE A 339 21.45 -5.98 10.65
C PHE A 339 22.45 -7.03 10.14
N ARG A 340 22.74 -6.97 8.84
CA ARG A 340 23.92 -7.64 8.29
C ARG A 340 25.11 -6.74 8.58
N ASP A 341 26.14 -7.29 9.20
CA ASP A 341 27.50 -6.75 9.16
C ASP A 341 28.00 -6.66 7.71
#